data_AF-A0A940QY30-F1
#
_entry.id   AF-A0A940QY30-F1
#
_cell.length_a   1.000
_cell.length_b   1.000
_cell.length_c   1.000
_cell.angle_alpha   90.00
_cell.angle_beta   90.00
_cell.angle_gamma   90.00
#
_symmetry.space_group_name_H-M   'P 1'
#
loop_
_entity.id
_entity.type
_entity.pdbx_description
1 polymer ?
#
loop_
_entity_poly.entity_id
_entity_poly.type
_entity_poly.pdbx_seq_one_letter_code
_entity_poly.pdbx_strand_id
1 'polypeptide(L)'
;MKQQYRNILLCTGIAASMSLFSCKKDGNPNNLPGVDPRDYEGTIDGFNSSDEIFPGNLVAYWPFDNSLNETKTGTAPGLKANESFITAGVKGAALKLTGGYLYFPTNFPAFKTDVFKSFAISAWVQILNNGSKRTMLFQLARPNTFTGNINFHLNTQSFPATNTAELKINPTFVTVGGGTQDNINTKRDNPGDPNYFPYITPEIGADKWVHLVINYNGTNGIFDIWANGIRAGAYFSRGTGNNLFKSNEPNEVIIGGNYNVI
;
A
#
# COMPACT_ATOMS: atom_id res chain seq x y z
N MET A 1 -44.15 77.01 7.00
CA MET A 1 -44.32 78.33 6.35
C MET A 1 -42.92 78.96 6.26
N LYS A 2 -42.47 79.36 5.05
CA LYS A 2 -41.14 79.92 4.66
C LYS A 2 -39.99 78.88 4.71
N GLN A 3 -39.41 78.33 3.63
CA GLN A 3 -39.00 78.79 2.29
C GLN A 3 -37.89 79.85 2.29
N GLN A 4 -36.87 79.59 1.43
CA GLN A 4 -35.83 80.48 0.84
C GLN A 4 -34.43 80.43 1.48
N TYR A 5 -33.28 80.34 0.78
CA TYR A 5 -32.92 80.15 -0.64
C TYR A 5 -31.40 79.80 -0.75
N ARG A 6 -31.06 79.00 -1.79
CA ARG A 6 -29.86 79.05 -2.67
C ARG A 6 -28.45 79.07 -2.07
N ASN A 7 -27.65 78.06 -2.43
CA ASN A 7 -26.54 78.29 -3.38
C ASN A 7 -26.20 77.04 -4.19
N ILE A 8 -26.01 77.29 -5.48
CA ILE A 8 -25.73 76.39 -6.59
C ILE A 8 -24.22 76.19 -6.67
N LEU A 9 -23.75 74.96 -6.83
CA LEU A 9 -22.61 74.68 -7.70
C LEU A 9 -22.74 73.29 -8.31
N LEU A 10 -22.89 73.27 -9.64
CA LEU A 10 -22.78 72.11 -10.51
C LEU A 10 -21.35 71.55 -10.43
N CYS A 11 -21.22 70.23 -10.25
CA CYS A 11 -20.13 69.46 -10.83
C CYS A 11 -20.70 68.10 -11.26
N THR A 12 -20.92 67.96 -12.57
CA THR A 12 -21.21 66.73 -13.29
C THR A 12 -20.10 65.70 -13.06
N GLY A 13 -20.41 64.60 -12.36
CA GLY A 13 -19.55 63.44 -12.21
C GLY A 13 -20.18 62.21 -12.88
N ILE A 14 -19.58 61.78 -13.98
CA ILE A 14 -20.00 60.67 -14.83
C ILE A 14 -20.03 59.36 -14.04
N ALA A 15 -21.16 58.65 -14.09
CA ALA A 15 -21.29 57.28 -13.63
C ALA A 15 -20.53 56.34 -14.59
N ALA A 16 -19.41 55.78 -14.13
CA ALA A 16 -18.71 54.69 -14.80
C ALA A 16 -18.84 53.42 -13.96
N SER A 17 -19.73 52.54 -14.41
CA SER A 17 -19.88 51.15 -13.97
C SER A 17 -18.58 50.38 -14.20
N MET A 18 -17.82 50.13 -13.13
CA MET A 18 -16.67 49.22 -13.15
C MET A 18 -17.15 47.79 -12.88
N SER A 19 -17.26 47.03 -13.97
CA SER A 19 -17.45 45.59 -13.98
C SER A 19 -16.29 44.89 -13.27
N LEU A 20 -16.62 44.01 -12.34
CA LEU A 20 -15.69 43.11 -11.64
C LEU A 20 -15.04 42.14 -12.63
N PHE A 21 -13.80 42.40 -13.05
CA PHE A 21 -12.96 41.37 -13.64
C PHE A 21 -12.30 40.57 -12.52
N SER A 22 -13.00 39.53 -12.06
CA SER A 22 -12.37 38.42 -11.34
C SER A 22 -11.44 37.70 -12.31
N CYS A 23 -10.15 38.05 -12.31
CA CYS A 23 -9.12 37.19 -12.89
C CYS A 23 -9.13 35.86 -12.12
N LYS A 24 -9.89 34.86 -12.61
CA LYS A 24 -9.66 33.48 -12.19
C LYS A 24 -8.26 33.12 -12.65
N LYS A 25 -7.38 32.81 -11.70
CA LYS A 25 -6.09 32.18 -11.98
C LYS A 25 -6.39 30.92 -12.79
N ASP A 26 -5.78 30.79 -13.96
CA ASP A 26 -5.85 29.57 -14.76
C ASP A 26 -5.48 28.40 -13.83
N GLY A 27 -6.35 27.39 -13.79
CA GLY A 27 -6.19 26.20 -12.94
C GLY A 27 -4.98 25.34 -13.30
N ASN A 28 -4.19 25.77 -14.30
CA ASN A 28 -2.99 25.12 -14.78
C ASN A 28 -1.73 25.97 -14.52
N PRO A 29 -1.26 26.06 -13.26
CA PRO A 29 -0.07 26.85 -12.90
C PRO A 29 1.23 26.36 -13.56
N ASN A 30 1.21 25.18 -14.21
CA ASN A 30 2.36 24.53 -14.82
C ASN A 30 2.27 24.45 -16.35
N ASN A 31 1.28 25.11 -16.97
CA ASN A 31 1.09 25.16 -18.42
C ASN A 31 1.12 23.76 -19.10
N LEU A 32 0.56 22.76 -18.41
CA LEU A 32 0.45 21.40 -18.91
C LEU A 32 -0.50 21.34 -20.11
N PRO A 33 -0.24 20.49 -21.12
CA PRO A 33 -1.20 20.26 -22.18
C PRO A 33 -2.55 19.84 -21.59
N GLY A 34 -3.64 20.35 -22.17
CA GLY A 34 -4.98 19.93 -21.79
C GLY A 34 -5.12 18.44 -22.01
N VAL A 35 -5.53 17.71 -20.96
CA VAL A 35 -5.82 16.28 -21.05
C VAL A 35 -7.32 16.09 -21.28
N ASP A 36 -7.70 15.20 -22.19
CA ASP A 36 -9.10 14.83 -22.38
C ASP A 36 -9.42 13.64 -21.46
N PRO A 37 -10.40 13.76 -20.54
CA PRO A 37 -10.79 12.64 -19.68
C PRO A 37 -11.17 11.36 -20.45
N ARG A 38 -11.61 11.48 -21.71
CA ARG A 38 -11.93 10.35 -22.58
C ARG A 38 -10.71 9.50 -22.94
N ASP A 39 -9.52 10.09 -22.95
CA ASP A 39 -8.27 9.38 -23.23
C ASP A 39 -7.91 8.36 -22.14
N TYR A 40 -8.58 8.44 -20.98
CA TYR A 40 -8.37 7.58 -19.83
C TYR A 40 -9.54 6.63 -19.57
N GLU A 41 -10.57 6.60 -20.43
CA GLU A 41 -11.66 5.63 -20.29
C GLU A 41 -11.13 4.19 -20.37
N GLY A 42 -11.48 3.37 -19.39
CA GLY A 42 -11.02 1.98 -19.28
C GLY A 42 -9.62 1.82 -18.68
N THR A 43 -8.95 2.92 -18.32
CA THR A 43 -7.67 2.90 -17.58
C THR A 43 -7.91 3.03 -16.07
N ILE A 44 -6.94 2.59 -15.28
CA ILE A 44 -6.91 2.75 -13.83
C ILE A 44 -6.00 3.94 -13.54
N ASP A 45 -6.58 5.10 -13.19
CA ASP A 45 -5.85 6.36 -12.96
C ASP A 45 -4.89 6.74 -14.11
N GLY A 46 -5.27 6.45 -15.35
CA GLY A 46 -4.47 6.75 -16.54
C GLY A 46 -3.52 5.63 -17.00
N PHE A 47 -3.54 4.46 -16.34
CA PHE A 47 -2.72 3.29 -16.70
C PHE A 47 -3.57 2.11 -17.18
N ASN A 48 -3.12 1.37 -18.19
CA ASN A 48 -3.81 0.16 -18.68
C ASN A 48 -3.60 -1.04 -17.73
N SER A 49 -2.49 -1.04 -16.99
CA SER A 49 -2.20 -2.06 -15.99
C SER A 49 -1.15 -1.58 -14.98
N SER A 50 -1.02 -2.31 -13.86
CA SER A 50 0.01 -2.04 -12.86
C SER A 50 1.45 -2.18 -13.39
N ASP A 51 1.67 -2.86 -14.52
CA ASP A 51 3.00 -2.97 -15.13
C ASP A 51 3.50 -1.65 -15.73
N GLU A 52 2.60 -0.69 -16.02
CA GLU A 52 2.96 0.64 -16.53
C GLU A 52 3.35 1.62 -15.40
N ILE A 53 3.05 1.27 -14.15
CA ILE A 53 3.34 2.10 -12.98
C ILE A 53 4.78 1.83 -12.53
N PHE A 54 5.69 2.75 -12.86
CA PHE A 54 7.12 2.66 -12.51
C PHE A 54 7.76 1.31 -12.91
N PRO A 55 7.81 0.97 -14.21
CA PRO A 55 8.18 -0.37 -14.69
C PRO A 55 9.58 -0.83 -14.23
N GLY A 56 10.51 0.11 -14.00
CA GLY A 56 11.85 -0.20 -13.47
C GLY A 56 11.88 -0.62 -12.00
N ASN A 57 10.81 -0.38 -11.24
CA ASN A 57 10.73 -0.66 -9.80
C ASN A 57 9.88 -1.91 -9.50
N LEU A 58 9.13 -2.43 -10.48
CA LEU A 58 8.42 -3.70 -10.35
C LEU A 58 9.36 -4.86 -10.67
N VAL A 59 10.06 -5.33 -9.64
CA VAL A 59 11.16 -6.30 -9.80
C VAL A 59 10.76 -7.76 -9.58
N ALA A 60 9.54 -8.00 -9.08
CA ALA A 60 8.94 -9.32 -9.01
C ALA A 60 7.41 -9.20 -9.06
N TYR A 61 6.73 -10.13 -9.73
CA TYR A 61 5.28 -10.11 -9.88
C TYR A 61 4.69 -11.50 -10.08
N TRP A 62 3.68 -11.82 -9.28
CA TRP A 62 2.90 -13.05 -9.34
C TRP A 62 1.43 -12.72 -9.63
N PRO A 63 0.96 -12.87 -10.89
CA PRO A 63 -0.41 -12.54 -11.24
C PRO A 63 -1.41 -13.57 -10.70
N PHE A 64 -0.97 -14.83 -10.54
CA PHE A 64 -1.82 -15.98 -10.22
C PHE A 64 -2.98 -16.23 -11.17
N ASP A 65 -2.89 -15.70 -12.39
CA ASP A 65 -3.84 -15.97 -13.47
C ASP A 65 -3.46 -17.27 -14.18
N ASN A 66 -3.82 -18.40 -13.56
CA ASN A 66 -3.54 -19.77 -14.03
C ASN A 66 -2.06 -20.14 -14.15
N SER A 67 -1.16 -19.36 -13.53
CA SER A 67 0.26 -19.66 -13.42
C SER A 67 0.77 -19.35 -12.02
N LEU A 68 1.67 -20.19 -11.51
CA LEU A 68 2.35 -19.97 -10.22
C LEU A 68 3.72 -19.31 -10.40
N ASN A 69 4.15 -19.07 -11.64
CA ASN A 69 5.49 -18.53 -11.90
C ASN A 69 5.54 -17.04 -11.55
N GLU A 70 6.69 -16.64 -11.03
CA GLU A 70 7.10 -15.24 -11.00
C GLU A 70 7.36 -14.79 -12.45
N THR A 71 6.81 -13.65 -12.86
CA THR A 71 6.77 -13.23 -14.27
C THR A 71 8.00 -12.47 -14.76
N LYS A 72 8.76 -11.80 -13.89
CA LYS A 72 9.93 -11.00 -14.28
C LYS A 72 11.12 -11.87 -14.65
N THR A 73 11.27 -13.05 -14.06
CA THR A 73 12.31 -14.02 -14.39
C THR A 73 11.76 -15.35 -14.91
N GLY A 74 10.44 -15.55 -14.88
CA GLY A 74 9.80 -16.81 -15.29
C GLY A 74 9.95 -17.94 -14.26
N THR A 75 10.40 -17.65 -13.04
CA THR A 75 10.75 -18.65 -12.02
C THR A 75 9.52 -19.38 -11.49
N ALA A 76 9.49 -20.70 -11.61
CA ALA A 76 8.47 -21.56 -11.00
C ALA A 76 8.77 -21.83 -9.51
N PRO A 77 7.75 -22.11 -8.66
CA PRO A 77 7.99 -22.55 -7.29
C PRO A 77 8.70 -23.91 -7.27
N GLY A 78 9.66 -24.07 -6.37
CA GLY A 78 10.34 -25.35 -6.14
C GLY A 78 9.53 -26.31 -5.27
N LEU A 79 8.77 -25.78 -4.30
CA LEU A 79 7.80 -26.53 -3.50
C LEU A 79 6.48 -25.76 -3.41
N LYS A 80 5.39 -26.50 -3.20
CA LYS A 80 4.05 -25.97 -3.01
C LYS A 80 3.18 -26.97 -2.28
N ALA A 81 2.18 -26.48 -1.56
CA ALA A 81 1.20 -27.32 -0.90
C ALA A 81 -0.16 -26.61 -0.81
N ASN A 82 -1.23 -27.39 -0.89
CA ASN A 82 -2.63 -26.97 -0.72
C ASN A 82 -3.01 -25.72 -1.53
N GLU A 83 -2.49 -25.64 -2.76
CA GLU A 83 -2.75 -24.56 -3.70
C GLU A 83 -3.80 -24.94 -4.75
N SER A 84 -4.58 -23.96 -5.16
CA SER A 84 -5.51 -24.07 -6.29
C SER A 84 -5.76 -22.67 -6.87
N PHE A 85 -6.31 -22.61 -8.08
CA PHE A 85 -6.82 -21.35 -8.63
C PHE A 85 -8.32 -21.22 -8.39
N ILE A 86 -8.76 -20.01 -8.10
CA ILE A 86 -10.17 -19.62 -8.13
C ILE A 86 -10.38 -18.60 -9.25
N THR A 87 -11.52 -18.66 -9.92
CA THR A 87 -11.84 -17.74 -11.04
C THR A 87 -12.31 -16.37 -10.60
N ALA A 88 -12.68 -16.21 -9.32
CA ALA A 88 -13.20 -14.97 -8.75
C ALA A 88 -12.10 -14.11 -8.09
N GLY A 89 -10.99 -13.92 -8.80
CA GLY A 89 -9.94 -12.98 -8.39
C GLY A 89 -10.35 -11.52 -8.64
N VAL A 90 -9.57 -10.57 -8.10
CA VAL A 90 -9.74 -9.13 -8.40
C VAL A 90 -9.46 -8.84 -9.88
N LYS A 91 -8.47 -9.53 -10.45
CA LYS A 91 -8.13 -9.50 -11.87
C LYS A 91 -7.81 -10.92 -12.32
N GLY A 92 -8.70 -11.51 -13.11
CA GLY A 92 -8.54 -12.89 -13.58
C GLY A 92 -8.65 -13.92 -12.45
N ALA A 93 -7.95 -15.04 -12.58
CA ALA A 93 -7.88 -16.03 -11.51
C ALA A 93 -7.00 -15.55 -10.33
N ALA A 94 -7.19 -16.15 -9.16
CA ALA A 94 -6.38 -15.91 -7.97
C ALA A 94 -5.92 -17.21 -7.32
N LEU A 95 -4.79 -17.13 -6.61
CA LEU A 95 -4.27 -18.22 -5.80
C LEU A 95 -5.12 -18.40 -4.53
N LYS A 96 -5.67 -19.59 -4.34
CA LYS A 96 -6.28 -20.02 -3.08
C LYS A 96 -5.33 -20.97 -2.36
N LEU A 97 -4.99 -20.62 -1.12
CA LEU A 97 -4.20 -21.45 -0.22
C LEU A 97 -5.07 -21.90 0.96
N THR A 98 -5.24 -23.21 1.12
CA THR A 98 -6.00 -23.77 2.25
C THR A 98 -5.03 -24.33 3.27
N GLY A 99 -4.43 -23.44 4.08
CA GLY A 99 -3.26 -23.79 4.90
C GLY A 99 -2.07 -24.22 4.03
N GLY A 100 -1.95 -23.59 2.86
CA GLY A 100 -0.96 -23.90 1.83
C GLY A 100 0.13 -22.85 1.70
N TYR A 101 1.10 -23.12 0.83
CA TYR A 101 2.19 -22.20 0.52
C TYR A 101 2.74 -22.43 -0.90
N LEU A 102 3.46 -21.42 -1.39
CA LEU A 102 4.40 -21.54 -2.51
C LEU A 102 5.79 -21.18 -2.01
N TYR A 103 6.79 -21.93 -2.43
CA TYR A 103 8.20 -21.70 -2.06
C TYR A 103 9.09 -21.65 -3.30
N PHE A 104 9.87 -20.58 -3.38
CA PHE A 104 10.81 -20.31 -4.46
C PHE A 104 12.22 -20.33 -3.87
N PRO A 105 12.97 -21.45 -3.99
CA PRO A 105 14.35 -21.60 -3.50
C PRO A 105 15.36 -20.86 -4.40
N THR A 106 14.99 -19.68 -4.91
CA THR A 106 15.77 -18.90 -5.87
C THR A 106 16.14 -17.57 -5.26
N ASN A 107 17.44 -17.25 -5.29
CA ASN A 107 17.94 -15.92 -4.97
C ASN A 107 17.67 -14.98 -6.15
N PHE A 108 16.57 -14.24 -6.10
CA PHE A 108 16.24 -13.28 -7.16
C PHE A 108 17.29 -12.15 -7.20
N PRO A 109 17.83 -11.79 -8.38
CA PRO A 109 18.84 -10.73 -8.49
C PRO A 109 18.40 -9.40 -7.88
N ALA A 110 17.11 -9.08 -7.95
CA ALA A 110 16.55 -7.84 -7.41
C ALA A 110 16.46 -7.80 -5.88
N PHE A 111 16.57 -8.94 -5.19
CA PHE A 111 16.51 -9.02 -3.73
C PHE A 111 17.88 -9.13 -3.07
N LYS A 112 18.96 -8.98 -3.85
CA LYS A 112 20.33 -8.99 -3.32
C LYS A 112 20.57 -7.85 -2.33
N THR A 113 21.45 -8.09 -1.36
CA THR A 113 21.75 -7.19 -0.25
C THR A 113 22.09 -5.79 -0.72
N ASP A 114 22.92 -5.68 -1.77
CA ASP A 114 23.52 -4.41 -2.19
C ASP A 114 22.55 -3.49 -2.94
N VAL A 115 21.50 -4.05 -3.53
CA VAL A 115 20.52 -3.29 -4.35
C VAL A 115 19.19 -3.11 -3.63
N PHE A 116 18.78 -4.08 -2.82
CA PHE A 116 17.45 -4.10 -2.21
C PHE A 116 17.46 -3.35 -0.87
N LYS A 117 17.34 -2.02 -0.93
CA LYS A 117 17.43 -1.12 0.24
C LYS A 117 16.09 -0.48 0.65
N SER A 118 15.16 -0.39 -0.28
CA SER A 118 13.79 0.10 -0.08
C SER A 118 12.83 -0.84 -0.79
N PHE A 119 11.60 -0.93 -0.32
CA PHE A 119 10.63 -1.84 -0.91
C PHE A 119 9.20 -1.33 -0.77
N ALA A 120 8.35 -1.76 -1.69
CA ALA A 120 6.91 -1.77 -1.53
C ALA A 120 6.41 -3.16 -1.94
N ILE A 121 5.53 -3.75 -1.14
CA ILE A 121 4.89 -5.03 -1.42
C ILE A 121 3.39 -4.79 -1.39
N SER A 122 2.73 -5.12 -2.51
CA SER A 122 1.30 -4.95 -2.72
C SER A 122 0.65 -6.31 -2.95
N ALA A 123 -0.45 -6.58 -2.26
CA ALA A 123 -1.22 -7.81 -2.41
C ALA A 123 -2.72 -7.54 -2.29
N TRP A 124 -3.50 -8.13 -3.20
CA TRP A 124 -4.93 -8.30 -3.00
C TRP A 124 -5.17 -9.59 -2.23
N VAL A 125 -5.94 -9.51 -1.15
CA VAL A 125 -6.24 -10.66 -0.29
C VAL A 125 -7.73 -10.77 -0.02
N GLN A 126 -8.22 -12.01 -0.04
CA GLN A 126 -9.52 -12.38 0.50
C GLN A 126 -9.26 -13.33 1.66
N ILE A 127 -9.65 -12.93 2.86
CA ILE A 127 -9.23 -13.61 4.08
C ILE A 127 -10.26 -13.47 5.20
N LEU A 128 -10.27 -14.44 6.10
CA LEU A 128 -10.96 -14.38 7.38
C LEU A 128 -9.94 -14.43 8.53
N ASN A 129 -10.31 -13.86 9.66
CA ASN A 129 -9.66 -14.18 10.92
C ASN A 129 -9.83 -15.67 11.25
N ASN A 130 -8.95 -16.25 12.05
CA ASN A 130 -8.95 -17.68 12.38
C ASN A 130 -8.82 -17.98 13.88
N GLY A 131 -8.62 -16.97 14.73
CA GLY A 131 -8.58 -17.09 16.18
C GLY A 131 -7.44 -17.93 16.77
N SER A 132 -6.46 -18.38 15.98
CA SER A 132 -5.46 -19.36 16.43
C SER A 132 -4.02 -19.10 15.97
N LYS A 133 -3.79 -18.76 14.70
CA LYS A 133 -2.45 -18.57 14.12
C LYS A 133 -2.36 -17.32 13.26
N ARG A 134 -1.20 -16.68 13.23
CA ARG A 134 -0.92 -15.60 12.27
C ARG A 134 -0.90 -16.15 10.85
N THR A 135 -1.38 -15.37 9.90
CA THR A 135 -1.26 -15.67 8.48
C THR A 135 -0.07 -14.91 7.90
N MET A 136 0.88 -15.61 7.28
CA MET A 136 2.00 -14.98 6.55
C MET A 136 1.61 -14.86 5.08
N LEU A 137 1.43 -13.65 4.57
CA LEU A 137 1.10 -13.45 3.15
C LEU A 137 2.33 -13.65 2.28
N PHE A 138 3.44 -13.04 2.70
CA PHE A 138 4.71 -13.06 2.00
C PHE A 138 5.84 -13.07 3.02
N GLN A 139 6.86 -13.86 2.76
CA GLN A 139 8.13 -13.82 3.47
C GLN A 139 9.26 -13.77 2.44
N LEU A 140 10.12 -12.75 2.56
CA LEU A 140 11.46 -12.82 2.01
C LEU A 140 12.30 -13.57 3.04
N ALA A 141 12.39 -14.87 2.85
CA ALA A 141 12.90 -15.79 3.84
C ALA A 141 14.42 -15.73 3.95
N ARG A 142 14.89 -16.16 5.11
CA ARG A 142 16.29 -16.48 5.36
C ARG A 142 16.31 -17.97 5.68
N PRO A 143 17.12 -18.78 4.97
CA PRO A 143 17.16 -20.21 5.23
C PRO A 143 17.35 -20.54 6.71
N ASN A 144 16.55 -21.49 7.17
CA ASN A 144 16.50 -22.03 8.53
C ASN A 144 16.18 -20.99 9.63
N THR A 145 15.57 -19.86 9.26
CA THR A 145 15.21 -18.80 10.21
C THR A 145 13.72 -18.48 10.10
N PHE A 146 13.01 -18.55 11.24
CA PHE A 146 11.60 -18.20 11.30
C PHE A 146 11.34 -16.75 10.87
N THR A 147 12.15 -15.82 11.38
CA THR A 147 12.07 -14.39 11.02
C THR A 147 12.90 -14.13 9.77
N GLY A 148 12.21 -14.02 8.63
CA GLY A 148 12.82 -13.66 7.35
C GLY A 148 13.33 -12.22 7.33
N ASN A 149 13.94 -11.84 6.20
CA ASN A 149 14.33 -10.46 5.91
C ASN A 149 13.11 -9.53 5.93
N ILE A 150 11.99 -9.97 5.35
CA ILE A 150 10.69 -9.30 5.38
C ILE A 150 9.63 -10.34 5.76
N ASN A 151 8.72 -9.99 6.66
CA ASN A 151 7.59 -10.81 7.06
C ASN A 151 6.32 -9.98 6.94
N PHE A 152 5.55 -10.20 5.88
CA PHE A 152 4.25 -9.55 5.70
C PHE A 152 3.15 -10.43 6.33
N HIS A 153 3.01 -10.33 7.65
CA HIS A 153 2.03 -11.13 8.39
C HIS A 153 0.82 -10.34 8.87
N LEU A 154 -0.29 -11.06 8.91
CA LEU A 154 -1.57 -10.63 9.44
C LEU A 154 -1.81 -11.33 10.78
N ASN A 155 -2.33 -10.58 11.74
CA ASN A 155 -2.69 -11.07 13.07
C ASN A 155 -4.10 -11.69 13.06
N THR A 156 -4.36 -12.61 12.14
CA THR A 156 -5.65 -13.31 11.97
C THR A 156 -6.06 -14.15 13.18
N GLN A 157 -5.12 -14.47 14.07
CA GLN A 157 -5.39 -15.09 15.36
C GLN A 157 -6.06 -14.15 16.37
N SER A 158 -6.01 -12.83 16.18
CA SER A 158 -6.49 -11.87 17.18
C SER A 158 -8.00 -11.87 17.34
N PHE A 159 -8.74 -12.40 16.38
CA PHE A 159 -10.19 -12.43 16.39
C PHE A 159 -10.73 -13.78 15.88
N PRO A 160 -11.96 -14.18 16.23
CA PRO A 160 -12.62 -15.33 15.60
C PRO A 160 -12.97 -15.03 14.14
N ALA A 161 -13.19 -16.08 13.34
CA ALA A 161 -13.58 -15.96 11.92
C ALA A 161 -14.87 -15.18 11.69
N THR A 162 -15.74 -15.09 12.69
CA THR A 162 -16.97 -14.29 12.66
C THR A 162 -16.73 -12.78 12.76
N ASN A 163 -15.54 -12.34 13.19
CA ASN A 163 -15.18 -10.92 13.13
C ASN A 163 -14.67 -10.58 11.72
N THR A 164 -15.52 -9.89 10.98
CA THR A 164 -15.23 -9.36 9.64
C THR A 164 -14.96 -7.85 9.65
N ALA A 165 -15.14 -7.18 10.78
CA ALA A 165 -14.99 -5.73 10.90
C ALA A 165 -13.52 -5.29 11.06
N GLU A 166 -12.64 -6.21 11.47
CA GLU A 166 -11.25 -5.88 11.76
C GLU A 166 -10.26 -6.90 11.18
N LEU A 167 -9.22 -6.37 10.56
CA LEU A 167 -7.99 -7.09 10.26
C LEU A 167 -6.79 -6.34 10.85
N LYS A 168 -6.02 -7.04 11.69
CA LYS A 168 -4.73 -6.55 12.17
C LYS A 168 -3.60 -6.96 11.21
N ILE A 169 -2.85 -5.97 10.75
CA ILE A 169 -1.75 -6.04 9.81
C ILE A 169 -0.50 -5.62 10.60
N ASN A 170 0.51 -6.48 10.68
CA ASN A 170 1.68 -6.22 11.53
C ASN A 170 2.97 -6.70 10.84
N PRO A 171 3.37 -6.11 9.72
CA PRO A 171 4.57 -6.56 9.03
C PRO A 171 5.84 -6.24 9.83
N THR A 172 6.91 -6.99 9.54
CA THR A 172 8.24 -6.73 10.10
C THR A 172 9.33 -6.88 9.05
N PHE A 173 10.48 -6.27 9.28
CA PHE A 173 11.71 -6.57 8.54
C PHE A 173 12.92 -6.59 9.47
N VAL A 174 13.98 -7.29 9.07
CA VAL A 174 15.24 -7.38 9.84
C VAL A 174 16.13 -6.16 9.62
N THR A 175 16.71 -5.64 10.70
CA THR A 175 17.58 -4.46 10.60
C THR A 175 19.06 -4.81 10.41
N VAL A 176 19.84 -3.86 9.89
CA VAL A 176 21.31 -3.97 9.74
C VAL A 176 22.04 -4.27 11.06
N GLY A 177 21.53 -3.77 12.19
CA GLY A 177 22.10 -3.97 13.53
C GLY A 177 21.60 -5.21 14.27
N GLY A 178 20.76 -6.02 13.63
CA GLY A 178 20.05 -7.12 14.27
C GLY A 178 18.67 -6.71 14.82
N GLY A 179 17.88 -7.69 15.23
CA GLY A 179 16.48 -7.47 15.59
C GLY A 179 15.60 -7.09 14.39
N THR A 180 14.37 -6.64 14.68
CA THR A 180 13.37 -6.30 13.66
C THR A 180 12.79 -4.91 13.89
N GLN A 181 12.42 -4.26 12.80
CA GLN A 181 11.52 -3.11 12.81
C GLN A 181 10.11 -3.58 12.46
N ASP A 182 9.11 -2.96 13.08
CA ASP A 182 7.69 -3.31 12.92
C ASP A 182 6.81 -2.07 12.71
N ASN A 183 5.64 -2.30 12.13
CA ASN A 183 4.50 -1.39 12.20
C ASN A 183 3.25 -2.22 12.44
N ILE A 184 2.19 -1.61 12.95
CA ILE A 184 0.90 -2.26 13.16
C ILE A 184 -0.22 -1.26 12.94
N ASN A 185 -1.33 -1.68 12.35
CA ASN A 185 -2.57 -0.90 12.43
C ASN A 185 -3.23 -1.16 13.78
N THR A 186 -3.25 -0.14 14.63
CA THR A 186 -3.88 -0.23 15.96
C THR A 186 -4.37 1.14 16.37
N LYS A 187 -5.22 1.17 17.40
CA LYS A 187 -5.47 2.41 18.12
C LYS A 187 -4.18 2.83 18.82
N ARG A 188 -3.58 3.93 18.34
CA ARG A 188 -2.38 4.54 18.94
C ARG A 188 -2.75 5.62 19.95
N ASP A 189 -3.67 6.49 19.55
CA ASP A 189 -4.01 7.72 20.24
C ASP A 189 -5.52 7.77 20.55
N ASN A 190 -5.92 8.65 21.46
CA ASN A 190 -7.32 8.96 21.72
C ASN A 190 -7.77 10.19 20.93
N PRO A 191 -9.04 10.26 20.50
CA PRO A 191 -9.59 11.47 19.91
C PRO A 191 -9.33 12.69 20.80
N GLY A 192 -8.66 13.71 20.26
CA GLY A 192 -8.26 14.91 20.99
C GLY A 192 -6.76 15.03 21.29
N ASP A 193 -5.99 13.95 21.12
CA ASP A 193 -4.54 14.00 21.31
C ASP A 193 -3.84 14.83 20.19
N PRO A 194 -2.76 15.57 20.47
CA PRO A 194 -2.08 16.44 19.49
C PRO A 194 -1.59 15.76 18.21
N ASN A 195 -1.41 14.44 18.24
CA ASN A 195 -0.98 13.64 17.10
C ASN A 195 -1.98 12.53 16.76
N TYR A 196 -3.27 12.71 17.07
CA TYR A 196 -4.28 11.66 16.93
C TYR A 196 -4.24 10.96 15.57
N PHE A 197 -3.97 9.66 15.60
CA PHE A 197 -4.13 8.75 14.47
C PHE A 197 -5.24 7.74 14.78
N PRO A 198 -6.35 7.74 14.02
CA PRO A 198 -7.44 6.80 14.25
C PRO A 198 -6.99 5.37 13.97
N TYR A 199 -7.65 4.40 14.61
CA TYR A 199 -7.48 3.01 14.23
C TYR A 199 -8.15 2.77 12.88
N ILE A 200 -7.34 2.56 11.85
CA ILE A 200 -7.79 2.27 10.50
C ILE A 200 -7.58 0.78 10.24
N THR A 201 -8.67 0.10 9.90
CA THR A 201 -8.68 -1.34 9.62
C THR A 201 -9.67 -1.61 8.49
N PRO A 202 -9.32 -2.50 7.54
CA PRO A 202 -10.23 -2.85 6.47
C PRO A 202 -11.28 -3.86 6.97
N GLU A 203 -12.49 -3.77 6.42
CA GLU A 203 -13.46 -4.84 6.52
C GLU A 203 -13.01 -6.03 5.65
N ILE A 204 -13.13 -7.24 6.18
CA ILE A 204 -12.76 -8.49 5.50
C ILE A 204 -13.97 -9.41 5.35
N GLY A 205 -13.82 -10.51 4.63
CA GLY A 205 -14.92 -11.45 4.40
C GLY A 205 -14.55 -12.54 3.42
N ALA A 206 -15.37 -13.61 3.40
CA ALA A 206 -15.20 -14.71 2.45
C ALA A 206 -15.47 -14.29 0.99
N ASP A 207 -16.09 -13.13 0.79
CA ASP A 207 -16.48 -12.53 -0.49
C ASP A 207 -15.89 -11.11 -0.67
N LYS A 208 -15.04 -10.65 0.27
CA LYS A 208 -14.44 -9.31 0.24
C LYS A 208 -12.95 -9.36 -0.04
N TRP A 209 -12.55 -8.64 -1.08
CA TRP A 209 -11.16 -8.39 -1.42
C TRP A 209 -10.66 -7.11 -0.75
N VAL A 210 -9.48 -7.18 -0.17
CA VAL A 210 -8.78 -6.06 0.45
C VAL A 210 -7.44 -5.88 -0.23
N HIS A 211 -7.13 -4.65 -0.62
CA HIS A 211 -5.80 -4.29 -1.11
C HIS A 211 -4.92 -3.90 0.06
N LEU A 212 -3.83 -4.63 0.26
CA LEU A 212 -2.85 -4.36 1.31
C LEU A 212 -1.51 -3.98 0.69
N VAL A 213 -0.91 -2.92 1.20
CA VAL A 213 0.43 -2.49 0.82
C VAL A 213 1.27 -2.26 2.06
N ILE A 214 2.51 -2.72 2.04
CA ILE A 214 3.54 -2.30 2.99
C ILE A 214 4.68 -1.66 2.24
N ASN A 215 5.26 -0.60 2.79
CA ASN A 215 6.38 0.08 2.13
C ASN A 215 7.41 0.54 3.14
N TYR A 216 8.69 0.34 2.82
CA TYR A 216 9.82 0.91 3.53
C TYR A 216 10.63 1.81 2.62
N ASN A 217 10.90 3.03 3.07
CA ASN A 217 11.78 3.98 2.41
C ASN A 217 13.09 4.10 3.20
N GLY A 218 14.17 3.56 2.65
CA GLY A 218 15.50 3.59 3.26
C GLY A 218 16.06 5.00 3.44
N THR A 219 15.65 5.97 2.62
CA THR A 219 16.16 7.35 2.69
C THR A 219 15.66 8.10 3.92
N ASN A 220 14.42 7.84 4.37
CA ASN A 220 13.82 8.54 5.52
C ASN A 220 13.38 7.62 6.67
N GLY A 221 13.60 6.31 6.53
CA GLY A 221 13.28 5.31 7.56
C GLY A 221 11.80 5.02 7.74
N ILE A 222 10.91 5.56 6.89
CA ILE A 222 9.46 5.35 7.02
C ILE A 222 9.09 3.93 6.61
N PHE A 223 8.44 3.20 7.51
CA PHE A 223 7.86 1.88 7.26
C PHE A 223 6.35 1.91 7.49
N ASP A 224 5.55 1.91 6.42
CA ASP A 224 4.10 2.13 6.53
C ASP A 224 3.25 0.97 6.00
N ILE A 225 1.97 1.02 6.37
CA ILE A 225 0.93 0.07 6.00
C ILE A 225 -0.20 0.86 5.34
N TRP A 226 -0.74 0.34 4.25
CA TRP A 226 -1.92 0.86 3.58
C TRP A 226 -2.93 -0.26 3.39
N ALA A 227 -4.20 0.07 3.58
CA ALA A 227 -5.33 -0.82 3.32
C ALA A 227 -6.36 -0.08 2.46
N ASN A 228 -6.72 -0.64 1.31
CA ASN A 228 -7.63 -0.03 0.32
C ASN A 228 -7.27 1.43 -0.02
N GLY A 229 -5.98 1.69 -0.23
CA GLY A 229 -5.46 3.03 -0.54
C GLY A 229 -5.42 4.01 0.64
N ILE A 230 -5.83 3.61 1.84
CA ILE A 230 -5.81 4.44 3.04
C ILE A 230 -4.65 4.01 3.94
N ARG A 231 -3.84 4.98 4.39
CA ARG A 231 -2.73 4.74 5.34
C ARG A 231 -3.30 4.20 6.65
N ALA A 232 -2.86 3.01 7.04
CA ALA A 232 -3.35 2.28 8.21
C ALA A 232 -2.27 2.09 9.29
N GLY A 233 -0.99 2.28 8.95
CA GLY A 233 0.12 2.10 9.89
C GLY A 233 0.11 3.13 11.01
N ALA A 234 -0.05 2.67 12.25
CA ALA A 234 -0.07 3.56 13.40
C ALA A 234 1.33 4.09 13.76
N TYR A 235 2.38 3.33 13.46
CA TYR A 235 3.75 3.57 13.92
C TYR A 235 4.74 3.64 12.76
N PHE A 236 4.43 4.45 11.75
CA PHE A 236 5.18 4.51 10.49
C PHE A 236 6.66 4.97 10.62
N SER A 237 7.02 5.58 11.75
CA SER A 237 8.39 6.06 12.04
C SER A 237 9.00 5.38 13.27
N ARG A 238 8.49 4.21 13.68
CA ARG A 238 9.03 3.47 14.82
C ARG A 238 10.29 2.73 14.40
N GLY A 239 11.44 3.21 14.88
CA GLY A 239 12.77 2.84 14.37
C GLY A 239 13.39 4.05 13.68
N THR A 240 13.93 4.98 14.48
CA THR A 240 14.53 6.23 13.97
C THR A 240 15.89 5.90 13.34
N GLY A 241 15.89 5.57 12.07
CA GLY A 241 17.12 5.38 11.31
C GLY A 241 16.88 5.19 9.82
N ASN A 242 17.77 5.77 9.03
CA ASN A 242 17.80 5.57 7.59
C ASN A 242 18.59 4.31 7.26
N ASN A 243 18.28 3.67 6.14
CA ASN A 243 18.99 2.51 5.60
C ASN A 243 19.07 1.33 6.59
N LEU A 244 18.00 1.12 7.36
CA LEU A 244 17.94 0.07 8.38
C LEU A 244 17.62 -1.31 7.80
N PHE A 245 16.90 -1.41 6.70
CA PHE A 245 16.56 -2.70 6.11
C PHE A 245 17.81 -3.46 5.61
N LYS A 246 17.87 -4.76 5.93
CA LYS A 246 18.90 -5.66 5.41
C LYS A 246 18.28 -6.88 4.74
N SER A 247 18.46 -7.00 3.43
CA SER A 247 18.16 -8.24 2.71
C SER A 247 19.34 -9.21 2.83
N ASN A 248 19.40 -10.01 3.90
CA ASN A 248 20.48 -11.00 4.06
C ASN A 248 20.42 -12.03 2.93
N GLU A 249 21.58 -12.50 2.48
CA GLU A 249 21.72 -13.57 1.51
C GLU A 249 22.24 -14.87 2.17
N PRO A 250 21.82 -16.06 1.70
CA PRO A 250 20.79 -16.28 0.69
C PRO A 250 19.39 -15.81 1.16
N ASN A 251 18.57 -15.37 0.21
CA ASN A 251 17.17 -15.05 0.41
C ASN A 251 16.27 -15.77 -0.60
N GLU A 252 15.11 -16.18 -0.13
CA GLU A 252 14.15 -16.99 -0.87
C GLU A 252 12.76 -16.40 -0.68
N VAL A 253 11.82 -16.78 -1.54
CA VAL A 253 10.44 -16.26 -1.43
C VAL A 253 9.50 -17.37 -0.96
N ILE A 254 8.69 -17.05 0.05
CA ILE A 254 7.57 -17.87 0.48
C ILE A 254 6.29 -17.03 0.41
N ILE A 255 5.22 -17.58 -0.17
CA ILE A 255 3.89 -16.98 -0.22
C ILE A 255 2.92 -17.88 0.54
N GLY A 256 2.15 -17.32 1.48
CA GLY A 256 1.17 -18.04 2.29
C GLY A 256 1.72 -18.80 3.51
N GLY A 257 3.04 -18.81 3.71
CA GLY A 257 3.70 -19.54 4.79
C GLY A 257 4.95 -18.82 5.31
N ASN A 258 5.65 -19.47 6.24
CA ASN A 258 6.97 -19.03 6.72
C ASN A 258 7.95 -20.21 6.66
N TYR A 259 9.22 -19.97 6.93
CA TYR A 259 10.25 -20.99 6.76
C TYR A 259 10.02 -22.29 7.56
N ASN A 260 9.24 -22.30 8.65
CA ASN A 260 8.98 -23.53 9.40
C ASN A 260 8.13 -24.57 8.64
N VAL A 261 7.52 -24.20 7.50
CA VAL A 261 6.73 -25.13 6.67
C VAL A 261 7.47 -25.62 5.43
N ILE A 262 8.75 -25.23 5.29
CA ILE A 262 9.64 -25.63 4.19
C ILE A 262 10.58 -26.73 4.70
#